data_AF-A0A6A4R5N1-F1
#
_entry.id   AF-A0A6A4R5N1-F1
#
_cell.length_a   1.000
_cell.length_b   1.000
_cell.length_c   1.000
_cell.angle_alpha   90.00
_cell.angle_beta   90.00
_cell.angle_gamma   90.00
#
_symmetry.space_group_name_H-M   'P 1'
#
loop_
_entity.id
_entity.type
_entity.pdbx_description
1 polymer ?
#
loop_
_entity_poly.entity_id
_entity_poly.type
_entity_poly.pdbx_seq_one_letter_code
_entity_poly.pdbx_strand_id
1 'polypeptide(L)'
;MEDEPFQGPRVEYYARNRYVMHNLLQVPVIREDKSNDKKECRKGEEDKDAITSDILVEILEESIRTIWLFIKADKDTHRLSPKGLSETQVKLQDPADFELLVEIQKDLQKKEKRLRDILRSGSCILKKFKKCHEDEMDQVLCFFSQVDIKLVWRVLEMSRITTDQLTWCHSKLNKINFVNERIHVEQSLLFFPS
;
A
#
# COMPACT_ATOMS: atom_id res chain seq x y z
N MET A 1 -28.18 4.50 -22.22
CA MET A 1 -28.43 4.31 -20.77
C MET A 1 -27.73 3.03 -20.40
N GLU A 2 -26.83 3.08 -19.41
CA GLU A 2 -26.23 1.86 -18.86
C GLU A 2 -27.28 1.20 -17.97
N ASP A 3 -27.95 0.16 -18.49
CA ASP A 3 -29.03 -0.58 -17.81
C ASP A 3 -28.48 -1.70 -16.91
N GLU A 4 -27.36 -1.48 -16.22
CA GLU A 4 -26.83 -2.46 -15.29
C GLU A 4 -27.56 -2.35 -13.94
N PRO A 5 -28.14 -3.44 -13.40
CA PRO A 5 -28.85 -3.39 -12.12
C PRO A 5 -27.88 -3.07 -10.98
N PHE A 6 -28.29 -2.19 -10.06
CA PHE A 6 -27.49 -1.83 -8.89
C PHE A 6 -27.18 -3.06 -8.03
N GLN A 7 -25.91 -3.46 -7.97
CA GLN A 7 -25.45 -4.66 -7.26
C GLN A 7 -24.85 -4.39 -5.87
N GLY A 8 -25.17 -3.24 -5.26
CA GLY A 8 -24.65 -2.84 -3.95
C GLY A 8 -23.49 -1.83 -4.04
N PRO A 9 -22.76 -1.58 -2.94
CA PRO A 9 -21.66 -0.62 -2.90
C PRO A 9 -20.60 -0.91 -3.97
N ARG A 10 -20.10 0.13 -4.63
CA ARG A 10 -19.23 -0.02 -5.81
C ARG A 10 -17.93 -0.76 -5.48
N VAL A 11 -17.37 -0.50 -4.29
CA VAL A 11 -16.16 -1.17 -3.80
C VAL A 11 -16.39 -2.68 -3.59
N GLU A 12 -17.52 -3.06 -3.00
CA GLU A 12 -17.86 -4.47 -2.77
C GLU A 12 -18.13 -5.21 -4.08
N TYR A 13 -18.82 -4.56 -5.02
CA TYR A 13 -19.07 -5.08 -6.36
C TYR A 13 -17.75 -5.33 -7.11
N TYR A 14 -16.84 -4.35 -7.10
CA TYR A 14 -15.51 -4.52 -7.68
C TYR A 14 -14.75 -5.68 -7.03
N ALA A 15 -14.71 -5.76 -5.69
CA ALA A 15 -14.00 -6.82 -4.99
C ALA A 15 -14.52 -8.23 -5.35
N ARG A 16 -15.83 -8.37 -5.56
CA ARG A 16 -16.47 -9.63 -5.98
C ARG A 16 -16.16 -9.99 -7.43
N ASN A 17 -16.12 -9.00 -8.32
CA ASN A 17 -16.01 -9.22 -9.77
C ASN A 17 -14.60 -9.03 -10.34
N ARG A 18 -13.62 -8.62 -9.52
CA ARG A 18 -12.23 -8.38 -9.95
C ARG A 18 -11.57 -9.56 -10.68
N TYR A 19 -11.97 -10.79 -10.36
CA TYR A 19 -11.44 -11.99 -11.02
C TYR A 19 -12.00 -12.16 -12.44
N VAL A 20 -13.25 -11.72 -12.67
CA VAL A 20 -13.89 -11.73 -13.98
C VAL A 20 -13.39 -10.54 -14.81
N MET A 21 -13.22 -9.39 -14.16
CA MET A 21 -12.69 -8.15 -14.73
C MET A 21 -11.15 -8.10 -14.69
N HIS A 22 -10.48 -9.15 -15.17
CA HIS A 22 -9.03 -9.31 -15.09
C HIS A 22 -8.23 -8.18 -15.77
N ASN A 23 -8.84 -7.43 -16.69
CA ASN A 23 -8.20 -6.29 -17.34
C ASN A 23 -8.36 -4.96 -16.57
N LEU A 24 -9.13 -4.94 -15.47
CA LEU A 24 -9.36 -3.74 -14.67
C LEU A 24 -8.47 -3.76 -13.42
N LEU A 25 -7.53 -2.82 -13.33
CA LEU A 25 -6.69 -2.58 -12.15
C LEU A 25 -5.77 -3.76 -11.72
N GLN A 26 -5.57 -4.77 -12.56
CA GLN A 26 -4.51 -5.76 -12.32
C GLN A 26 -3.15 -5.15 -12.66
N VAL A 27 -2.21 -5.23 -11.72
CA VAL A 27 -0.81 -4.88 -11.99
C VAL A 27 -0.25 -5.92 -12.96
N PRO A 28 0.16 -5.54 -14.17
CA PRO A 28 0.78 -6.47 -15.11
C PRO A 28 2.02 -7.09 -14.48
N VAL A 29 2.37 -8.31 -14.87
CA VAL A 29 3.65 -8.90 -14.46
C VAL A 29 4.78 -8.02 -15.00
N ILE A 30 5.42 -7.26 -14.12
CA ILE A 30 6.59 -6.46 -14.46
C ILE A 30 7.74 -7.44 -14.71
N ARG A 31 8.20 -7.52 -15.96
CA ARG A 31 9.38 -8.31 -16.34
C ARG A 31 10.55 -7.35 -16.42
N GLU A 32 11.66 -7.74 -15.82
CA GLU A 32 12.92 -7.00 -15.95
C GLU A 32 13.37 -7.04 -17.42
N ASP A 33 13.66 -5.87 -18.00
CA ASP A 33 14.20 -5.79 -19.34
C ASP A 33 15.59 -6.43 -19.34
N LYS A 34 15.67 -7.65 -19.87
CA LYS A 34 16.94 -8.36 -20.05
C LYS A 34 17.74 -7.66 -21.15
N SER A 35 18.38 -6.54 -20.82
CA SER A 35 19.29 -5.80 -21.70
C SER A 35 20.67 -6.45 -21.83
N ASN A 36 20.77 -7.75 -21.59
CA ASN A 36 21.98 -8.53 -21.78
C ASN A 36 21.81 -9.48 -22.97
N ASP A 37 21.77 -8.92 -24.18
CA ASP A 37 22.40 -9.57 -25.32
C ASP A 37 22.79 -8.53 -26.35
N LYS A 38 24.11 -8.35 -26.49
CA LYS A 38 24.74 -7.53 -27.53
C LYS A 38 24.24 -7.96 -28.91
N LYS A 39 23.48 -7.09 -29.57
CA LYS A 39 23.61 -6.92 -31.03
C LYS A 39 23.14 -5.55 -31.46
N GLU A 40 24.06 -4.83 -32.10
CA GLU A 40 23.81 -3.60 -32.85
C GLU A 40 22.55 -3.74 -33.70
N CYS A 41 21.54 -2.92 -33.42
CA CYS A 41 20.50 -2.58 -34.39
C CYS A 41 20.11 -1.11 -34.20
N ARG A 42 20.80 -0.27 -34.98
CA ARG A 42 20.30 0.94 -35.65
C ARG A 42 19.62 1.99 -34.76
N LYS A 43 20.36 3.10 -34.57
CA LYS A 43 19.78 4.45 -34.39
C LYS A 43 18.68 4.68 -35.42
N GLY A 44 17.44 4.68 -34.97
CA GLY A 44 16.26 5.06 -35.73
C GLY A 44 15.24 5.58 -34.74
N GLU A 45 15.03 6.89 -34.78
CA GLU A 45 13.89 7.66 -34.27
C GLU A 45 13.08 7.04 -33.12
N GLU A 46 13.35 7.56 -31.92
CA GLU A 46 12.33 7.85 -30.91
C GLU A 46 11.63 6.64 -30.28
N ASP A 47 12.34 6.02 -29.35
CA ASP A 47 11.78 5.29 -28.20
C ASP A 47 11.06 6.26 -27.23
N LYS A 48 10.15 7.07 -27.77
CA LYS A 48 9.37 8.07 -27.02
C LYS A 48 8.28 7.45 -26.15
N ASP A 49 7.97 6.18 -26.39
CA ASP A 49 6.94 5.43 -25.68
C ASP A 49 7.52 4.44 -24.65
N ALA A 50 8.84 4.42 -24.44
CA ALA A 50 9.46 3.58 -23.41
C ALA A 50 9.11 4.08 -22.00
N ILE A 51 8.46 3.20 -21.23
CA ILE A 51 8.17 3.44 -19.82
C ILE A 51 9.45 3.24 -19.02
N THR A 52 10.07 4.33 -18.58
CA THR A 52 11.20 4.28 -17.65
C THR A 52 10.74 3.84 -16.26
N SER A 53 11.68 3.41 -15.41
CA SER A 53 11.37 3.07 -14.01
C SER A 53 10.72 4.24 -13.27
N ASP A 54 11.16 5.48 -13.51
CA ASP A 54 10.60 6.66 -12.86
C ASP A 54 9.15 6.92 -13.31
N ILE A 55 8.88 6.79 -14.61
CA ILE A 55 7.53 6.90 -15.17
C ILE A 55 6.62 5.80 -14.62
N LEU A 56 7.14 4.57 -14.48
CA LEU A 56 6.39 3.46 -13.90
C LEU A 56 6.00 3.74 -12.44
N VAL A 57 6.92 4.30 -11.64
CA VAL A 57 6.64 4.71 -10.25
C VAL A 57 5.53 5.76 -10.21
N GLU A 58 5.62 6.78 -11.06
CA GLU A 58 4.60 7.83 -11.15
C GLU A 58 3.22 7.26 -11.52
N ILE A 59 3.15 6.39 -12.54
CA ILE A 59 1.91 5.70 -12.94
C ILE A 59 1.33 4.90 -11.77
N LEU A 60 2.16 4.17 -11.03
CA LEU A 60 1.71 3.38 -9.89
C LEU A 60 1.20 4.27 -8.75
N GLU A 61 1.91 5.36 -8.42
CA GLU A 61 1.47 6.32 -7.42
C GLU A 61 0.12 6.95 -7.78
N GLU A 62 -0.04 7.42 -9.03
CA GLU A 62 -1.30 8.00 -9.52
C GLU A 62 -2.44 6.98 -9.57
N SER A 63 -2.14 5.73 -9.90
CA SER A 63 -3.12 4.64 -9.86
C SER A 63 -3.62 4.41 -8.44
N ILE A 64 -2.72 4.39 -7.45
CA ILE A 64 -3.08 4.23 -6.04
C ILE A 64 -3.88 5.45 -5.54
N ARG A 65 -3.47 6.68 -5.91
CA ARG A 65 -4.21 7.91 -5.60
C ARG A 65 -5.63 7.89 -6.18
N THR A 66 -5.77 7.46 -7.43
CA THR A 66 -7.08 7.35 -8.11
C THR A 66 -7.99 6.35 -7.41
N ILE A 67 -7.47 5.16 -7.07
CA ILE A 67 -8.21 4.14 -6.31
C ILE A 67 -8.63 4.68 -4.94
N TRP A 68 -7.74 5.43 -4.25
CA TRP A 68 -8.07 6.04 -2.97
C TRP A 68 -9.23 7.03 -3.08
N LEU A 69 -9.18 7.97 -4.04
CA LEU A 69 -10.24 8.94 -4.28
C LEU A 69 -11.57 8.23 -4.56
N PHE A 70 -11.53 7.16 -5.36
CA PHE A 70 -12.69 6.33 -5.63
C PHE A 70 -13.28 5.70 -4.35
N ILE A 71 -12.44 5.09 -3.52
CA ILE A 71 -12.85 4.47 -2.24
C ILE A 71 -13.39 5.52 -1.25
N LYS A 72 -12.79 6.71 -1.22
CA LYS A 72 -13.19 7.81 -0.33
C LYS A 72 -14.52 8.44 -0.75
N ALA A 73 -14.83 8.46 -2.05
CA ALA A 73 -16.08 8.98 -2.57
C ALA A 73 -17.30 8.15 -2.13
N ASP A 74 -17.13 6.85 -1.85
CA ASP A 74 -18.12 6.02 -1.15
C ASP A 74 -18.06 6.36 0.36
N LYS A 75 -19.02 7.16 0.84
CA LYS A 75 -19.04 7.79 2.18
C LYS A 75 -19.03 6.85 3.41
N ASP A 76 -18.93 5.54 3.26
CA ASP A 76 -19.14 4.56 4.34
C ASP A 76 -17.93 3.66 4.68
N THR A 77 -16.76 3.90 4.08
CA THR A 77 -15.59 3.01 4.22
C THR A 77 -14.86 3.10 5.58
N HIS A 78 -15.35 3.92 6.51
CA HIS A 78 -14.78 4.09 7.86
C HIS A 78 -14.89 2.84 8.76
N ARG A 79 -15.53 1.74 8.30
CA ARG A 79 -15.74 0.52 9.10
C ARG A 79 -14.70 -0.57 8.93
N LEU A 80 -13.62 -0.36 8.16
CA LEU A 80 -12.51 -1.32 8.10
C LEU A 80 -11.50 -1.08 9.23
N SER A 81 -11.99 -0.93 10.46
CA SER A 81 -11.11 -0.94 11.62
C SER A 81 -10.43 -2.31 11.66
N PRO A 82 -9.09 -2.39 11.60
CA PRO A 82 -8.40 -3.62 11.94
C PRO A 82 -8.86 -4.07 13.33
N LYS A 83 -9.37 -5.31 13.42
CA LYS A 83 -9.32 -6.04 14.68
C LYS A 83 -7.83 -6.27 14.95
N GLY A 84 -7.39 -6.03 16.18
CA GLY A 84 -5.99 -6.22 16.57
C GLY A 84 -5.50 -7.61 16.17
N LEU A 85 -4.18 -7.74 16.00
CA LEU A 85 -3.55 -9.03 15.69
C LEU A 85 -4.06 -10.08 16.69
N SER A 86 -4.92 -10.99 16.20
CA SER A 86 -5.37 -12.14 16.98
C SER A 86 -4.18 -13.09 17.08
N GLU A 87 -3.97 -13.73 18.23
CA GLU A 87 -2.94 -14.75 18.46
C GLU A 87 -3.17 -15.97 17.56
N THR A 88 -3.01 -15.80 16.26
CA THR A 88 -2.90 -16.88 15.30
C THR A 88 -1.46 -17.37 15.43
N GLN A 89 -1.26 -18.65 15.74
CA GLN A 89 0.07 -19.23 15.82
C GLN A 89 0.74 -19.21 14.44
N VAL A 90 1.50 -18.16 14.16
CA VAL A 90 2.34 -18.07 12.95
C VAL A 90 3.45 -19.08 13.08
N LYS A 91 3.59 -19.98 12.11
CA LYS A 91 4.72 -20.91 12.06
C LYS A 91 5.90 -20.21 11.41
N LEU A 92 6.93 -19.88 12.19
CA LEU A 92 8.20 -19.41 11.66
C LEU A 92 8.87 -20.53 10.85
N GLN A 93 9.50 -20.16 9.73
CA GLN A 93 10.36 -21.07 9.00
C GLN A 93 11.67 -21.33 9.76
N ASP A 94 12.30 -20.27 10.28
CA ASP A 94 13.46 -20.34 11.15
C ASP A 94 13.08 -19.94 12.60
N PRO A 95 13.25 -20.83 13.60
CA PRO A 95 13.02 -20.50 15.01
C PRO A 95 13.85 -19.31 15.53
N ALA A 96 15.00 -19.01 14.92
CA ALA A 96 15.84 -17.87 15.31
C ALA A 96 15.17 -16.51 15.06
N ASP A 97 14.19 -16.46 14.15
CA ASP A 97 13.48 -15.23 13.78
C ASP A 97 12.42 -14.79 14.80
N PHE A 98 12.24 -15.53 15.90
CA PHE A 98 11.21 -15.24 16.89
C PHE A 98 11.38 -13.86 17.54
N GLU A 99 12.62 -13.47 17.86
CA GLU A 99 12.89 -12.15 18.44
C GLU A 99 12.54 -11.03 17.47
N LEU A 100 12.93 -11.18 16.19
CA LEU A 100 12.61 -10.24 15.12
C LEU A 100 11.09 -10.13 14.90
N LEU A 101 10.36 -11.25 14.92
CA LEU A 101 8.90 -11.25 14.81
C LEU A 101 8.26 -10.43 15.94
N VAL A 102 8.70 -10.62 17.18
CA VAL A 102 8.16 -9.89 18.35
C VAL A 102 8.47 -8.39 18.24
N GLU A 103 9.65 -8.02 17.76
CA GLU A 103 10.02 -6.63 17.50
C GLU A 103 9.09 -6.00 16.44
N ILE A 104 8.91 -6.67 15.30
CA ILE A 104 8.06 -6.21 14.21
C ILE A 104 6.60 -6.06 14.68
N GLN A 105 6.08 -7.01 15.46
CA GLN A 105 4.71 -6.92 16.00
C GLN A 105 4.53 -5.70 16.92
N LYS A 106 5.51 -5.43 17.80
CA LYS A 106 5.49 -4.25 18.69
C LYS A 106 5.53 -2.96 17.88
N ASP A 107 6.40 -2.89 16.88
CA ASP A 107 6.51 -1.69 16.04
C ASP A 107 5.25 -1.48 15.18
N LEU A 108 4.69 -2.55 14.61
CA LEU A 108 3.42 -2.52 13.88
C LEU A 108 2.30 -1.92 14.75
N GLN A 109 2.11 -2.44 15.96
CA GLN A 109 1.08 -1.94 16.89
C GLN A 109 1.29 -0.46 17.25
N LYS A 110 2.56 -0.06 17.46
CA LYS A 110 2.93 1.32 17.76
C LYS A 110 2.62 2.26 16.60
N LYS A 111 3.00 1.91 15.37
CA LYS A 111 2.77 2.73 14.17
C LYS A 111 1.27 2.78 13.82
N GLU A 112 0.57 1.67 13.96
CA GLU A 112 -0.88 1.61 13.78
C GLU A 112 -1.62 2.53 14.76
N LYS A 113 -1.23 2.52 16.05
CA LYS A 113 -1.79 3.44 17.06
C LYS A 113 -1.53 4.90 16.69
N ARG A 114 -0.29 5.26 16.35
CA ARG A 114 0.07 6.63 15.96
C ARG A 114 -0.71 7.10 14.74
N LEU A 115 -0.85 6.26 13.73
CA LEU A 115 -1.61 6.58 12.53
C LEU A 115 -3.09 6.84 12.83
N ARG A 116 -3.71 6.00 13.68
CA ARG A 116 -5.08 6.22 14.14
C ARG A 116 -5.24 7.54 14.89
N ASP A 117 -4.27 7.89 15.74
CA ASP A 117 -4.31 9.14 16.52
C ASP A 117 -4.23 10.38 15.61
N ILE A 118 -3.38 10.34 14.57
CA ILE A 118 -3.28 11.41 13.55
C ILE A 118 -4.61 11.58 12.79
N LEU A 119 -5.18 10.47 12.32
CA LEU A 119 -6.45 10.49 11.58
C LEU A 119 -7.61 11.00 12.43
N ARG A 120 -7.63 10.66 13.73
CA ARG A 120 -8.63 11.15 14.68
C ARG A 120 -8.43 12.64 14.99
N SER A 121 -7.18 13.09 15.14
CA SER A 121 -6.82 14.50 15.37
C SER A 121 -7.17 15.40 14.18
N GLY A 122 -6.98 14.91 12.94
CA GLY A 122 -7.42 15.60 11.72
C GLY A 122 -8.94 15.71 11.57
N SER A 123 -9.71 14.84 12.26
CA SER A 123 -11.17 14.90 12.30
C SER A 123 -11.72 15.99 13.23
N CYS A 124 -10.90 16.63 14.07
CA CYS A 124 -11.36 17.70 14.95
C CYS A 124 -11.84 18.90 14.13
N ILE A 125 -13.09 19.31 14.36
CA ILE A 125 -13.80 20.37 13.63
C ILE A 125 -12.98 21.65 13.53
N LEU A 126 -12.20 22.01 14.56
CA LEU A 126 -11.34 23.19 14.62
C LEU A 126 -10.17 23.19 13.62
N LYS A 127 -9.65 22.02 13.20
CA LYS A 127 -8.54 21.92 12.24
C LYS A 127 -9.02 21.96 10.77
N LYS A 128 -10.23 21.45 10.49
CA LYS A 128 -10.83 21.42 9.14
C LYS A 128 -11.06 22.80 8.52
N PHE A 129 -11.13 23.86 9.33
CA PHE A 129 -11.33 25.23 8.84
C PHE A 129 -10.03 25.93 8.39
N LYS A 130 -8.84 25.34 8.59
CA LYS A 130 -7.57 26.10 8.48
C LYS A 130 -6.65 25.76 7.30
N LYS A 131 -6.88 24.71 6.49
CA LYS A 131 -5.93 24.38 5.40
C LYS A 131 -6.58 23.62 4.23
N CYS A 132 -6.41 24.14 3.02
CA CYS A 132 -7.11 23.67 1.81
C CYS A 132 -6.21 22.89 0.83
N HIS A 133 -4.87 22.89 1.01
CA HIS A 133 -3.96 22.27 0.04
C HIS A 133 -2.86 21.37 0.66
N GLU A 134 -2.33 21.70 1.84
CA GLU A 134 -1.41 20.80 2.58
C GLU A 134 -2.10 19.51 3.04
N ASP A 135 -3.40 19.57 3.31
CA ASP A 135 -4.17 18.44 3.83
C ASP A 135 -4.34 17.29 2.83
N GLU A 136 -4.26 17.55 1.51
CA GLU A 136 -4.46 16.49 0.51
C GLU A 136 -3.23 15.60 0.37
N MET A 137 -2.03 16.20 0.29
CA MET A 137 -0.77 15.45 0.30
C MET A 137 -0.59 14.68 1.61
N ASP A 138 -0.90 15.30 2.74
CA ASP A 138 -0.85 14.64 4.06
C ASP A 138 -1.87 13.49 4.16
N GLN A 139 -3.06 13.62 3.55
CA GLN A 139 -4.06 12.55 3.48
C GLN A 139 -3.62 11.39 2.59
N VAL A 140 -2.99 11.69 1.46
CA VAL A 140 -2.43 10.69 0.54
C VAL A 140 -1.30 9.92 1.22
N LEU A 141 -0.38 10.60 1.91
CA LEU A 141 0.68 9.95 2.71
C LEU A 141 0.11 9.10 3.86
N CYS A 142 -0.94 9.59 4.53
CA CYS A 142 -1.68 8.80 5.52
C CYS A 142 -2.24 7.53 4.89
N PHE A 143 -2.84 7.62 3.71
CA PHE A 143 -3.40 6.46 3.01
C PHE A 143 -2.33 5.46 2.61
N PHE A 144 -1.22 5.90 2.00
CA PHE A 144 -0.09 5.01 1.69
C PHE A 144 0.43 4.30 2.94
N SER A 145 0.57 5.02 4.05
CA SER A 145 0.99 4.45 5.32
C SER A 145 -0.04 3.45 5.89
N GLN A 146 -1.34 3.71 5.73
CA GLN A 146 -2.40 2.77 6.10
C GLN A 146 -2.30 1.47 5.29
N VAL A 147 -2.09 1.59 3.98
CA VAL A 147 -1.94 0.44 3.08
C VAL A 147 -0.72 -0.38 3.50
N ASP A 148 0.43 0.25 3.69
CA ASP A 148 1.66 -0.44 4.07
C ASP A 148 1.55 -1.13 5.44
N ILE A 149 0.97 -0.47 6.45
CA ILE A 149 0.70 -1.09 7.76
C ILE A 149 -0.25 -2.29 7.63
N LYS A 150 -1.29 -2.18 6.79
CA LYS A 150 -2.22 -3.29 6.52
C LYS A 150 -1.55 -4.45 5.79
N LEU A 151 -0.66 -4.16 4.84
CA LEU A 151 0.12 -5.19 4.15
C LEU A 151 1.01 -5.95 5.12
N VAL A 152 1.78 -5.24 5.96
CA VAL A 152 2.62 -5.86 6.99
C VAL A 152 1.77 -6.71 7.94
N TRP A 153 0.66 -6.18 8.45
CA TRP A 153 -0.27 -6.94 9.29
C TRP A 153 -0.74 -8.23 8.60
N ARG A 154 -1.08 -8.17 7.31
CA ARG A 154 -1.54 -9.32 6.55
C ARG A 154 -0.46 -10.39 6.38
N VAL A 155 0.79 -9.98 6.18
CA VAL A 155 1.94 -10.89 6.10
C VAL A 155 2.17 -11.58 7.45
N LEU A 156 2.07 -10.84 8.56
CA LEU A 156 2.16 -11.40 9.91
C LEU A 156 1.00 -12.33 10.28
N GLU A 157 -0.09 -12.37 9.51
CA GLU A 157 -1.18 -13.34 9.67
C GLU A 157 -1.02 -14.60 8.81
N MET A 158 0.04 -14.69 8.00
CA MET A 158 0.27 -15.86 7.18
C MET A 158 0.54 -17.10 8.05
N SER A 159 0.08 -18.26 7.58
CA SER A 159 0.25 -19.53 8.31
C SER A 159 1.73 -19.93 8.44
N ARG A 160 2.57 -19.49 7.51
CA ARG A 160 4.01 -19.66 7.53
C ARG A 160 4.69 -18.41 6.99
N ILE A 161 5.74 -17.96 7.67
CA ILE A 161 6.50 -16.75 7.29
C ILE A 161 8.00 -17.08 7.17
N THR A 162 8.63 -16.53 6.13
CA THR A 162 10.06 -16.68 5.86
C THR A 162 10.87 -15.51 6.47
N THR A 163 12.18 -15.69 6.64
CA THR A 163 13.09 -14.65 7.13
C THR A 163 13.09 -13.41 6.21
N ASP A 164 13.05 -13.63 4.89
CA ASP A 164 12.98 -12.54 3.91
C ASP A 164 11.68 -11.74 4.05
N GLN A 165 10.56 -12.42 4.30
CA GLN A 165 9.26 -11.77 4.54
C GLN A 165 9.26 -10.96 5.84
N LEU A 166 9.91 -11.45 6.91
CA LEU A 166 10.08 -10.68 8.14
C LEU A 166 10.98 -9.46 7.94
N THR A 167 12.07 -9.62 7.19
CA THR A 167 12.99 -8.52 6.86
C THR A 167 12.30 -7.48 5.98
N TRP A 168 11.44 -7.92 5.05
CA TRP A 168 10.58 -7.05 4.26
C TRP A 168 9.61 -6.28 5.16
N CYS A 169 8.92 -6.95 6.09
CA CYS A 169 8.03 -6.30 7.06
C CYS A 169 8.75 -5.23 7.90
N HIS A 170 9.91 -5.56 8.44
CA HIS A 170 10.74 -4.64 9.21
C HIS A 170 11.15 -3.42 8.38
N SER A 171 11.65 -3.64 7.16
CA SER A 171 12.07 -2.58 6.24
C SER A 171 10.90 -1.69 5.81
N LYS A 172 9.72 -2.28 5.60
CA LYS A 172 8.49 -1.58 5.23
C LYS A 172 8.03 -0.66 6.36
N LEU A 173 8.04 -1.14 7.61
CA LEU A 173 7.67 -0.33 8.76
C LEU A 173 8.67 0.81 8.99
N ASN A 174 9.97 0.56 8.89
CA ASN A 174 11.01 1.59 9.13
C ASN A 174 10.92 2.80 8.20
N LYS A 175 10.34 2.62 7.01
CA LYS A 175 10.11 3.72 6.05
C LYS A 175 9.00 4.67 6.49
N ILE A 176 8.12 4.27 7.42
CA ILE A 176 7.01 5.09 7.92
C ILE A 176 7.44 5.80 9.21
N ASN A 177 7.83 7.06 9.10
CA ASN A 177 8.28 7.86 10.22
C ASN A 177 7.23 8.90 10.66
N PHE A 178 7.24 9.22 11.94
CA PHE A 178 6.31 10.19 12.53
C PHE A 178 7.12 11.28 13.23
N VAL A 179 7.11 12.49 12.66
CA VAL A 179 7.85 13.66 13.17
C VAL A 179 6.85 14.79 13.40
N ASN A 180 6.79 15.33 14.62
CA ASN A 180 5.93 16.46 14.97
C ASN A 180 4.46 16.29 14.53
N GLU A 181 3.87 15.12 14.82
CA GLU A 181 2.50 14.72 14.41
C GLU A 181 2.26 14.57 12.89
N ARG A 182 3.31 14.71 12.05
CA ARG A 182 3.24 14.47 10.61
C ARG A 182 3.88 13.15 10.23
N ILE A 183 3.42 12.60 9.11
CA ILE A 183 3.94 11.36 8.54
C ILE A 183 4.99 11.70 7.50
N HIS A 184 6.13 11.03 7.58
CA HIS A 184 7.18 11.05 6.57
C HIS A 184 7.39 9.63 6.08
N VAL A 185 7.27 9.41 4.78
CA VAL A 185 7.51 8.11 4.16
C VAL A 185 8.74 8.22 3.26
N GLU A 186 9.73 7.37 3.49
CA GLU A 186 10.86 7.25 2.57
C GLU A 186 10.43 6.45 1.34
N GLN A 187 10.39 7.10 0.17
CA GLN A 187 10.00 6.47 -1.09
C GLN A 187 11.03 5.43 -1.50
N SER A 188 10.58 4.18 -1.65
CA SER A 188 11.40 3.11 -2.21
C SER A 188 10.55 1.88 -2.53
N LEU A 189 10.76 1.33 -3.71
CA LEU A 189 10.09 0.13 -4.17
C LEU A 189 10.68 -1.09 -3.46
N LEU A 190 9.94 -1.64 -2.50
CA LEU A 190 10.23 -2.93 -1.89
C LEU A 190 9.24 -3.96 -2.42
N PHE A 191 9.69 -4.75 -3.39
CA PHE A 191 8.91 -5.89 -3.85
C PHE A 191 8.78 -6.93 -2.73
N PHE A 192 7.60 -7.55 -2.65
CA PHE A 192 7.36 -8.60 -1.68
C PHE A 192 8.14 -9.86 -2.06
N PRO A 193 8.91 -10.46 -1.14
CA PRO A 193 9.68 -11.67 -1.43
C PRO A 193 8.77 -12.87 -1.64
N SER A 194 9.04 -13.62 -2.71
CA SER A 194 8.32 -14.83 -3.15
C SER A 194 8.61 -16.05 -2.31
#